data_AF-A0A093QU04-F1
#
_entry.id   AF-A0A093QU04-F1
#
_cell.length_a   1.000
_cell.length_b   1.000
_cell.length_c   1.000
_cell.angle_alpha   90.00
_cell.angle_beta   90.00
_cell.angle_gamma   90.00
#
_symmetry.space_group_name_H-M   'P 1'
#
loop_
_entity.id
_entity.type
_entity.pdbx_description
1 polymer ?
#
loop_
_entity_poly.entity_id
_entity_poly.type
_entity_poly.pdbx_seq_one_letter_code
_entity_poly.pdbx_strand_id
1 'polypeptide(L)'
;QYEKILKLTSDAKLESGDVKATIAVLSFILSSAAKHNVDSESLSSELQQLGLPKEHASGLCRSYEEKQSSLQDSLRACSLRLSQLGSVRWRVDYTLSSSELREVNEPLVHLVFN
;
A
#
# COMPACT_ATOMS: atom_id res chain seq x y z
N GLN A 1 -14.28 -7.91 -18.87
CA GLN A 1 -14.51 -6.51 -18.42
C GLN A 1 -14.13 -5.50 -19.51
N TYR A 2 -12.96 -5.63 -20.14
CA TYR A 2 -12.51 -4.73 -21.21
C TYR A 2 -13.48 -4.58 -22.40
N GLU A 3 -14.06 -5.67 -22.92
CA GLU A 3 -15.07 -5.60 -24.00
C GLU A 3 -16.32 -4.80 -23.62
N LYS A 4 -16.74 -4.83 -22.36
CA LYS A 4 -17.89 -4.06 -21.88
C LYS A 4 -17.56 -2.56 -21.83
N ILE A 5 -16.33 -2.22 -21.44
CA ILE A 5 -15.85 -0.84 -21.42
C ILE A 5 -15.75 -0.31 -22.85
N LEU A 6 -15.18 -1.08 -23.78
CA LEU A 6 -15.13 -0.74 -25.21
C LEU A 6 -16.51 -0.42 -25.80
N LYS A 7 -17.54 -1.21 -25.45
CA LYS A 7 -18.92 -0.95 -25.88
C LYS A 7 -19.50 0.34 -25.27
N LEU A 8 -19.09 0.71 -24.06
CA LEU A 8 -19.52 1.94 -23.40
C LEU A 8 -18.75 3.17 -23.87
N THR A 9 -17.53 2.99 -24.39
CA THR A 9 -16.68 4.08 -24.91
C THR A 9 -16.76 4.23 -26.42
N SER A 10 -17.58 3.44 -27.12
CA SER A 10 -17.78 3.56 -28.57
C SER A 10 -18.37 4.91 -28.96
N ASP A 11 -19.26 5.46 -28.15
CA ASP A 11 -19.87 6.77 -28.40
C ASP A 11 -18.89 7.94 -28.19
N ALA A 12 -17.84 7.72 -27.39
CA ALA A 12 -16.80 8.70 -27.11
C ALA A 12 -15.72 8.79 -28.22
N LYS A 13 -15.81 7.95 -29.27
CA LYS A 13 -14.83 7.84 -30.37
C LYS A 13 -13.39 7.56 -29.91
N LEU A 14 -13.21 6.98 -28.72
CA LEU A 14 -11.89 6.64 -28.21
C LEU A 14 -11.38 5.38 -28.92
N GLU A 15 -10.12 5.41 -29.36
CA GLU A 15 -9.51 4.21 -29.91
C GLU A 15 -9.22 3.20 -28.80
N SER A 16 -9.04 1.93 -29.18
CA SER A 16 -8.71 0.88 -28.21
C SER A 16 -7.42 1.17 -27.41
N GLY A 17 -6.48 1.94 -27.99
CA GLY A 17 -5.30 2.43 -27.30
C GLY A 17 -5.64 3.43 -26.20
N ASP A 18 -6.47 4.42 -26.50
CA ASP A 18 -6.91 5.44 -25.56
C ASP A 18 -7.67 4.83 -24.38
N VAL A 19 -8.58 3.89 -24.65
CA VAL A 19 -9.34 3.19 -23.60
C VAL A 19 -8.40 2.46 -22.64
N LYS A 20 -7.38 1.76 -23.16
CA LYS A 20 -6.38 1.09 -22.31
C LYS A 20 -5.55 2.10 -21.51
N ALA A 21 -5.14 3.20 -22.14
CA ALA A 21 -4.38 4.25 -21.48
C ALA A 21 -5.17 4.87 -20.34
N THR A 22 -6.45 5.22 -20.56
CA THR A 22 -7.32 5.77 -19.52
C THR A 22 -7.51 4.80 -18.36
N ILE A 23 -7.75 3.51 -18.64
CA ILE A 23 -7.87 2.49 -17.58
C ILE A 23 -6.56 2.38 -16.79
N ALA A 24 -5.42 2.37 -17.47
CA ALA A 24 -4.11 2.28 -16.83
C ALA A 24 -3.84 3.50 -15.94
N VAL A 25 -4.13 4.71 -16.42
CA VAL A 25 -3.96 5.97 -15.68
C VAL A 25 -4.87 5.99 -14.45
N LEU A 26 -6.16 5.69 -14.60
CA LEU A 26 -7.09 5.66 -13.47
C LEU A 26 -6.69 4.60 -12.44
N SER A 27 -6.30 3.41 -12.90
CA SER A 27 -5.83 2.34 -12.02
C SER A 27 -4.56 2.76 -11.26
N PHE A 28 -3.64 3.44 -11.95
CA PHE A 28 -2.41 3.95 -11.35
C PHE A 28 -2.69 5.03 -10.31
N ILE A 29 -3.54 6.02 -10.62
CA ILE A 29 -3.91 7.10 -9.70
C ILE A 29 -4.58 6.52 -8.45
N LEU A 30 -5.61 5.69 -8.60
CA LEU A 30 -6.35 5.12 -7.47
C LEU A 30 -5.47 4.19 -6.62
N SER A 31 -4.63 3.37 -7.26
CA SER A 31 -3.69 2.52 -6.53
C SER A 31 -2.64 3.33 -5.79
N SER A 32 -2.12 4.40 -6.40
CA SER A 32 -1.13 5.27 -5.76
C SER A 32 -1.72 6.06 -4.60
N ALA A 33 -2.94 6.59 -4.75
CA ALA A 33 -3.66 7.25 -3.69
C ALA A 33 -3.89 6.32 -2.49
N ALA A 34 -4.34 5.08 -2.74
CA ALA A 34 -4.55 4.10 -1.68
C ALA A 34 -3.25 3.68 -0.99
N LYS A 35 -2.15 3.50 -1.74
CA LYS A 35 -0.83 3.15 -1.18
C LYS A 35 -0.32 4.22 -0.22
N HIS A 36 -0.52 5.49 -0.54
CA HIS A 36 -0.06 6.62 0.27
C HIS A 36 -1.12 7.14 1.25
N ASN A 37 -2.26 6.44 1.36
CA ASN A 37 -3.37 6.79 2.24
C ASN A 37 -3.86 8.25 2.05
N VAL A 38 -3.95 8.69 0.79
CA VAL A 38 -4.44 10.01 0.42
C VAL A 38 -5.95 10.08 0.67
N ASP A 39 -6.42 11.18 1.25
CA ASP A 39 -7.84 11.44 1.49
C ASP A 39 -8.59 11.85 0.20
N SER A 40 -9.92 11.76 0.22
CA SER A 40 -10.76 12.00 -0.96
C SER A 40 -10.76 13.46 -1.43
N GLU A 41 -10.53 14.42 -0.52
CA GLU A 41 -10.50 15.85 -0.84
C GLU A 41 -9.19 16.24 -1.53
N SER A 42 -8.05 15.75 -1.02
CA SER A 42 -6.74 15.87 -1.63
C SER A 42 -6.69 15.23 -3.02
N LEU A 43 -7.22 14.00 -3.15
CA LEU A 43 -7.30 13.31 -4.45
C LEU A 43 -8.15 14.10 -5.46
N SER A 44 -9.28 14.67 -5.01
CA SER A 44 -10.15 15.49 -5.86
C SER A 44 -9.44 16.75 -6.35
N SER A 45 -8.62 17.37 -5.50
CA SER A 45 -7.84 18.57 -5.86
C SER A 45 -6.76 18.26 -6.89
N GLU A 46 -6.01 17.17 -6.72
CA GLU A 46 -5.00 16.70 -7.66
C GLU A 46 -5.61 16.35 -9.04
N LEU A 47 -6.76 15.66 -9.05
CA LEU A 47 -7.47 15.34 -10.29
C LEU A 47 -7.93 16.60 -11.02
N GLN A 48 -8.39 17.62 -10.30
CA GLN A 48 -8.75 18.91 -10.89
C GLN A 48 -7.53 19.66 -11.45
N GLN A 49 -6.37 19.58 -10.79
CA GLN A 49 -5.12 20.16 -11.29
C GLN A 49 -4.60 19.46 -12.56
N LEU A 50 -4.85 18.16 -12.69
CA LEU A 50 -4.62 17.40 -13.94
C LEU A 50 -5.62 17.76 -15.06
N GLY A 51 -6.60 18.62 -14.78
CA GLY A 51 -7.57 19.12 -15.75
C GLY A 51 -8.89 18.37 -15.77
N LEU A 52 -9.16 17.45 -14.83
CA LEU A 52 -10.47 16.79 -14.77
C LEU A 52 -11.53 17.77 -14.26
N PRO A 53 -12.72 17.81 -14.90
CA PRO A 53 -13.85 18.54 -14.38
C PRO A 53 -14.23 18.09 -12.97
N LYS A 54 -14.60 19.05 -12.11
CA LYS A 54 -14.95 18.83 -10.70
C LYS A 54 -16.02 17.75 -10.50
N GLU A 55 -17.02 17.71 -11.39
CA GLU A 55 -18.06 16.68 -11.44
C GLU A 55 -17.48 15.26 -11.52
N HIS A 56 -16.57 15.03 -12.48
CA HIS A 56 -15.94 13.73 -12.72
C HIS A 56 -14.95 13.36 -11.61
N ALA A 57 -14.15 14.33 -11.15
CA ALA A 57 -13.24 14.13 -10.02
C ALA A 57 -14.01 13.72 -8.75
N SER A 58 -15.11 14.40 -8.44
CA SER A 58 -15.95 14.10 -7.28
C SER A 58 -16.58 12.70 -7.36
N GLY A 59 -17.03 12.29 -8.54
CA GLY A 59 -17.57 10.93 -8.77
C GLY A 59 -16.53 9.83 -8.53
N LEU A 60 -15.30 10.04 -9.03
CA LEU A 60 -14.18 9.13 -8.79
C LEU A 60 -13.80 9.06 -7.31
N CYS A 61 -13.74 10.21 -6.63
CA CYS A 61 -13.35 10.28 -5.22
C CYS A 61 -14.35 9.60 -4.29
N ARG A 62 -15.65 9.70 -4.55
CA ARG A 62 -16.68 8.96 -3.79
C ARG A 62 -16.48 7.44 -3.89
N SER A 63 -16.28 6.93 -5.11
CA SER A 63 -16.03 5.50 -5.31
C SER A 63 -14.70 5.05 -4.70
N TYR A 64 -13.70 5.93 -4.64
CA TYR A 64 -12.43 5.65 -3.96
C TYR A 64 -12.62 5.56 -2.46
N GLU A 65 -13.29 6.54 -1.84
CA GLU A 65 -13.52 6.61 -0.40
C GLU A 65 -14.26 5.36 0.13
N GLU A 66 -15.27 4.89 -0.59
CA GLU A 66 -16.01 3.65 -0.24
C GLU A 66 -15.13 2.38 -0.30
N LYS A 67 -14.14 2.34 -1.19
CA LYS A 67 -13.37 1.12 -1.50
C LYS A 67 -11.90 1.19 -1.10
N GLN A 68 -11.45 2.28 -0.51
CA GLN A 68 -10.04 2.54 -0.18
C GLN A 68 -9.47 1.43 0.71
N SER A 69 -10.21 1.01 1.75
CA SER A 69 -9.80 -0.05 2.68
C SER A 69 -9.61 -1.39 1.96
N SER A 70 -10.62 -1.83 1.21
CA SER A 70 -10.56 -3.06 0.42
C SER A 70 -9.44 -3.05 -0.62
N LEU A 71 -9.20 -1.89 -1.25
CA LEU A 71 -8.13 -1.72 -2.21
C LEU A 71 -6.75 -1.79 -1.55
N GLN A 72 -6.57 -1.16 -0.38
CA GLN A 72 -5.35 -1.30 0.42
C GLN A 72 -5.10 -2.75 0.84
N ASP A 73 -6.12 -3.48 1.26
CA ASP A 73 -5.98 -4.87 1.67
C ASP A 73 -5.58 -5.78 0.51
N SER A 74 -6.19 -5.59 -0.66
CA SER A 74 -5.77 -6.29 -1.88
C SER A 74 -4.34 -5.95 -2.27
N LEU A 75 -3.94 -4.67 -2.20
CA LEU A 75 -2.57 -4.25 -2.49
C LEU A 75 -1.58 -4.86 -1.48
N ARG A 76 -1.93 -4.92 -0.19
CA ARG A 76 -1.11 -5.58 0.85
C ARG A 76 -0.96 -7.08 0.58
N ALA A 77 -2.02 -7.76 0.14
CA ALA A 77 -2.00 -9.18 -0.18
C ALA A 77 -1.14 -9.48 -1.43
N CYS A 78 -1.18 -8.61 -2.44
CA CYS A 78 -0.40 -8.74 -3.67
C CYS A 78 1.03 -8.18 -3.56
N SER A 79 1.38 -7.53 -2.43
CA SER A 79 2.72 -6.97 -2.23
C SER A 79 3.70 -8.05 -1.79
N LEU A 80 4.88 -8.07 -2.39
CA LEU A 80 6.02 -8.85 -1.91
C LEU A 80 6.52 -8.22 -0.61
N ARG A 81 6.05 -8.72 0.53
CA ARG A 81 6.58 -8.29 1.83
C ARG A 81 7.89 -9.02 2.09
N LEU A 82 8.93 -8.29 2.50
CA LEU A 82 10.03 -8.88 3.25
C LEU A 82 9.43 -9.64 4.44
N SER A 83 9.96 -10.83 4.74
CA SER A 83 9.53 -11.63 5.90
C SER A 83 9.45 -10.71 7.11
N GLN A 84 8.24 -10.50 7.62
CA GLN A 84 8.05 -9.77 8.86
C GLN A 84 8.76 -10.56 9.95
N LEU A 85 9.45 -9.85 10.83
CA LEU A 85 10.00 -10.46 12.02
C LEU A 85 8.86 -11.13 12.80
N GLY A 86 8.81 -12.45 12.79
CA GLY A 86 7.67 -13.21 13.28
C GLY A 86 7.68 -13.24 14.80
N SER A 87 8.85 -13.48 15.38
CA SER A 87 9.03 -13.33 16.83
C SER A 87 10.46 -13.00 17.19
N VAL A 88 10.61 -12.28 18.31
CA VAL A 88 11.90 -12.09 18.98
C VAL A 88 11.87 -12.88 20.27
N ARG A 89 12.77 -13.83 20.42
CA ARG A 89 13.03 -14.48 21.70
C ARG A 89 14.27 -13.84 22.30
N TRP A 90 14.18 -13.42 23.55
CA TRP A 90 15.31 -12.85 24.27
C TRP A 90 15.60 -13.61 25.56
N ARG A 91 16.86 -13.61 25.98
CA ARG A 91 17.31 -14.14 27.26
C ARG A 91 18.43 -13.25 27.80
N VAL A 92 18.46 -13.05 29.10
CA VAL A 92 19.58 -12.42 29.81
C VAL A 92 20.26 -13.48 30.65
N ASP A 93 21.55 -13.66 30.42
CA ASP A 93 22.41 -14.53 31.21
C ASP A 93 23.34 -13.65 32.08
N TYR A 94 23.61 -14.07 33.31
CA TYR A 94 24.47 -13.34 34.24
C TYR A 94 25.50 -14.28 34.85
N THR A 95 26.77 -14.08 34.52
CA THR A 95 27.85 -14.90 35.06
C THR A 95 28.33 -14.30 36.39
N LEU A 96 27.97 -14.96 37.49
CA LEU A 96 28.36 -14.53 38.84
C LEU A 96 29.83 -14.87 39.15
N SER A 97 30.28 -16.06 38.75
CA SER A 97 31.63 -16.56 39.01
C SER A 97 32.09 -17.53 37.92
N SER A 98 33.41 -17.70 37.80
CA SER A 98 34.07 -18.63 36.88
C SER A 98 35.08 -19.48 37.66
N SER A 99 35.53 -20.58 37.07
CA SER A 99 36.57 -21.45 37.62
C SER A 99 37.91 -20.73 37.87
N GLU A 100 38.15 -19.59 37.20
CA GLU A 100 39.36 -18.76 37.40
C GLU A 100 39.14 -17.50 38.24
N LEU A 101 37.89 -17.02 38.36
CA LEU A 101 37.56 -15.73 38.99
C LEU A 101 36.33 -15.86 39.89
N ARG A 102 36.51 -15.44 41.15
CA ARG A 102 35.51 -15.56 42.22
C ARG A 102 34.28 -14.66 41.99
N GLU A 103 34.48 -13.53 41.32
CA GLU A 103 33.41 -12.62 40.88
C GLU A 103 33.71 -12.16 39.45
N VAL A 104 32.73 -12.30 38.56
CA VAL A 104 32.85 -11.94 37.13
C VAL A 104 31.92 -10.77 36.78
N ASN A 105 30.67 -10.80 37.24
CA ASN A 105 29.67 -9.73 37.06
C ASN A 105 29.40 -9.33 35.60
N GLU A 106 29.37 -10.30 34.69
CA GLU A 106 29.14 -10.06 33.26
C GLU A 106 27.69 -10.39 32.84
N PRO A 107 26.86 -9.38 32.53
CA PRO A 107 25.54 -9.58 31.91
C PRO A 107 25.67 -9.77 30.39
N LEU A 108 24.97 -10.77 29.86
CA LEU A 108 24.90 -11.05 28.44
C LEU A 108 23.45 -11.10 27.97
N VAL A 109 23.14 -10.45 26.85
CA VAL A 109 21.80 -10.45 26.26
C VAL A 109 21.82 -11.23 24.95
N HIS A 110 21.02 -12.27 24.88
CA HIS A 110 20.79 -13.05 23.67
C HIS A 110 19.48 -12.62 23.01
N LEU A 111 19.54 -12.34 21.71
CA LEU A 111 18.39 -12.06 20.86
C LEU A 111 18.35 -13.09 19.74
N VAL A 112 17.20 -13.74 19.56
CA VAL A 112 16.94 -14.69 18.49
C VAL A 112 15.72 -14.21 17.70
N PHE A 113 15.91 -14.03 16.40
CA PHE A 113 14.90 -13.58 15.45
C PHE A 113 14.39 -14.80 14.66
N ASN A 114 13.09 -15.05 14.70
CA ASN A 114 12.40 -16.10 13.92
C ASN A 114 11.52 -15.47 12.84
#